data_AF-A0A7W4F0U9-F1
#
_entry.id   AF-A0A7W4F0U9-F1
#
_cell.length_a   1.000
_cell.length_b   1.000
_cell.length_c   1.000
_cell.angle_alpha   90.00
_cell.angle_beta   90.00
_cell.angle_gamma   90.00
#
_symmetry.space_group_name_H-M   'P 1'
#
loop_
_entity.id
_entity.type
_entity.pdbx_description
1 polymer ?
#
loop_
_entity_poly.entity_id
_entity_poly.type
_entity_poly.pdbx_seq_one_letter_code
_entity_poly.pdbx_strand_id
1 'polypeptide(L)'
;MSSTKKHKYSSKVSSLAYASLNILLALAVFGTIYVTNSPIFALLLVALGKWRILSVRPRFWVANILSNLVDIIVGVSFALLIWLSGGYMILQLGLTVLHIVWLLFIKQRSKYTYAVIQAGTALFLGLVTLSLIAYSWDSFYFVAVVWVITYASARHVASRYEGISTNLYAIAAATVCAELGWISYYWMIAYTVPGLAAIKV
;
A
#
# COMPACT_ATOMS: atom_id res chain seq x y z
N MET A 1 33.89 0.67 -33.94
CA MET A 1 34.11 0.00 -32.63
C MET A 1 33.26 0.70 -31.59
N SER A 2 32.50 0.11 -30.67
CA SER A 2 32.46 -1.24 -30.10
C SER A 2 30.99 -1.55 -29.76
N SER A 3 30.55 -2.74 -30.14
CA SER A 3 29.23 -3.30 -29.84
C SER A 3 29.16 -3.70 -28.37
N THR A 4 28.36 -3.00 -27.57
CA THR A 4 27.98 -3.48 -26.23
C THR A 4 27.00 -4.63 -26.40
N LYS A 5 27.51 -5.87 -26.34
CA LYS A 5 26.71 -7.08 -26.23
C LYS A 5 25.79 -6.96 -25.00
N LYS A 6 24.50 -6.72 -25.23
CA LYS A 6 23.47 -6.82 -24.19
C LYS A 6 23.44 -8.25 -23.65
N HIS A 7 23.79 -8.43 -22.38
CA HIS A 7 23.70 -9.70 -21.65
C HIS A 7 22.25 -10.20 -21.59
N LYS A 8 21.85 -11.04 -22.57
CA LYS A 8 20.50 -11.59 -22.73
C LYS A 8 20.17 -12.72 -21.74
N TYR A 9 21.17 -13.32 -21.08
CA TYR A 9 20.98 -14.46 -20.17
C TYR A 9 20.64 -14.08 -18.72
N SER A 10 21.02 -12.88 -18.26
CA SER A 10 20.69 -12.40 -16.91
C SER A 10 19.21 -12.06 -16.74
N SER A 11 18.47 -11.81 -17.83
CA SER A 11 17.12 -11.23 -17.75
C SER A 11 16.04 -12.24 -17.36
N LYS A 12 16.10 -13.48 -17.86
CA LYS A 12 15.07 -14.50 -17.57
C LYS A 12 15.17 -15.02 -16.14
N VAL A 13 16.38 -15.36 -15.69
CA VAL A 13 16.63 -15.83 -14.32
C VAL A 13 16.35 -14.73 -13.30
N SER A 14 16.80 -13.49 -13.57
CA SER A 14 16.50 -12.35 -12.70
C SER A 14 15.00 -12.02 -12.64
N SER A 15 14.28 -12.13 -13.76
CA SER A 15 12.84 -11.90 -13.81
C SER A 15 12.08 -12.98 -13.02
N LEU A 16 12.46 -14.25 -13.18
CA LEU A 16 11.88 -15.36 -12.43
C LEU A 16 12.16 -15.23 -10.93
N ALA A 17 13.40 -14.90 -10.54
CA ALA A 17 13.78 -14.67 -9.16
C ALA A 17 13.02 -13.47 -8.55
N TYR A 18 12.84 -12.39 -9.33
CA TYR A 18 12.01 -11.27 -8.89
C TYR A 18 10.56 -11.71 -8.65
N ALA A 19 9.98 -12.47 -9.58
CA ALA A 19 8.59 -12.90 -9.47
C ALA A 19 8.40 -13.85 -8.27
N SER A 20 9.28 -14.84 -8.12
CA SER A 20 9.22 -15.80 -7.03
C SER A 20 9.40 -15.13 -5.67
N LEU A 21 10.33 -14.19 -5.51
CA LEU A 21 10.54 -13.46 -4.26
C LEU A 21 9.31 -12.63 -3.87
N ASN A 22 8.65 -11.95 -4.82
CA ASN A 22 7.45 -11.17 -4.51
C ASN A 22 6.23 -12.05 -4.20
N ILE A 23 6.09 -13.18 -4.90
CA ILE A 23 5.06 -14.17 -4.57
C ILE A 23 5.30 -14.73 -3.18
N LEU A 24 6.54 -15.11 -2.86
CA LEU A 24 6.91 -15.62 -1.55
C LEU A 24 6.66 -14.58 -0.45
N LEU A 25 6.96 -13.31 -0.69
CA LEU A 25 6.65 -12.23 0.25
C LEU A 25 5.14 -12.16 0.55
N ALA A 26 4.29 -12.17 -0.48
CA ALA A 26 2.83 -12.14 -0.29
C ALA A 26 2.32 -13.39 0.45
N LEU A 27 2.85 -14.58 0.11
CA LEU A 27 2.52 -15.82 0.80
C LEU A 27 3.02 -15.83 2.26
N ALA A 28 4.18 -15.24 2.55
CA ALA A 28 4.69 -15.12 3.91
C ALA A 28 3.85 -14.16 4.75
N VAL A 29 3.35 -13.06 4.16
CA VAL A 29 2.38 -12.16 4.81
C VAL A 29 1.12 -12.92 5.17
N PHE A 30 0.54 -13.69 4.24
CA PHE A 30 -0.62 -14.54 4.53
C PHE A 30 -0.30 -15.60 5.60
N GLY A 31 0.81 -16.33 5.47
CA GLY A 31 1.19 -17.41 6.37
C GLY A 31 1.43 -16.94 7.80
N THR A 32 2.04 -15.77 8.00
CA THR A 32 2.23 -15.21 9.35
C THR A 32 0.91 -14.84 10.02
N ILE A 33 -0.04 -14.30 9.26
CA ILE A 33 -1.39 -14.00 9.76
C ILE A 33 -2.13 -15.31 10.10
N TYR A 34 -2.06 -16.31 9.22
CA TYR A 34 -2.72 -17.60 9.41
C TYR A 34 -2.22 -18.34 10.68
N VAL A 35 -0.91 -18.31 10.95
CA VAL A 35 -0.33 -19.00 12.11
C VAL A 35 -0.49 -18.20 13.39
N THR A 36 -0.31 -16.87 13.35
CA THR A 36 -0.17 -16.05 14.56
C THR A 36 -1.44 -15.29 14.94
N ASN A 37 -2.42 -15.19 14.03
CA ASN A 37 -3.63 -14.36 14.16
C ASN A 37 -3.35 -12.88 14.52
N SER A 38 -2.13 -12.42 14.23
CA SER A 38 -1.67 -11.07 14.56
C SER A 38 -1.17 -10.35 13.32
N PRO A 39 -1.55 -9.08 13.10
CA PRO A 39 -1.11 -8.31 11.95
C PRO A 39 0.34 -7.83 12.10
N ILE A 40 0.90 -7.83 13.31
CA ILE A 40 2.21 -7.22 13.60
C ILE A 40 3.33 -7.87 12.78
N PHE A 41 3.38 -9.20 12.72
CA PHE A 41 4.42 -9.93 11.96
C PHE A 41 4.30 -9.72 10.46
N ALA A 42 3.08 -9.63 9.94
CA ALA A 42 2.82 -9.30 8.55
C ALA A 42 3.27 -7.87 8.21
N LEU A 43 2.99 -6.90 9.08
CA LEU A 43 3.44 -5.51 8.90
C LEU A 43 4.97 -5.40 8.94
N LEU A 44 5.62 -6.13 9.86
CA LEU A 44 7.08 -6.21 9.92
C LEU A 44 7.66 -6.82 8.63
N LEU A 45 7.05 -7.88 8.10
CA LEU A 45 7.46 -8.47 6.81
C LEU A 45 7.31 -7.49 5.65
N VAL A 46 6.21 -6.74 5.58
CA VAL A 46 6.02 -5.70 4.56
C VAL A 46 7.09 -4.62 4.67
N ALA A 47 7.42 -4.18 5.89
CA ALA A 47 8.48 -3.21 6.14
C ALA A 47 9.87 -3.75 5.76
N LEU A 48 10.18 -5.01 6.12
CA LEU A 48 11.43 -5.69 5.76
C LEU A 48 11.56 -5.89 4.25
N GLY A 49 10.47 -6.17 3.54
CA GLY A 49 10.43 -6.24 2.08
C GLY A 49 10.85 -4.93 1.40
N LYS A 50 10.82 -3.82 2.14
CA LYS A 50 11.22 -2.47 1.70
C LYS A 50 12.59 -2.03 2.17
N TRP A 51 13.43 -2.93 2.68
CA TRP A 51 14.78 -2.60 3.20
C TRP A 51 15.61 -1.69 2.28
N ARG A 52 15.40 -1.75 0.96
CA ARG A 52 16.02 -0.87 -0.05
C ARG A 52 15.80 0.63 0.21
N ILE A 53 14.73 0.99 0.92
CA ILE A 53 14.46 2.39 1.29
C ILE A 53 15.56 2.93 2.20
N LEU A 54 16.03 2.10 3.13
CA LEU A 54 17.00 2.45 4.18
C LEU A 54 18.46 2.20 3.78
N SER A 55 18.71 1.44 2.71
CA SER A 55 20.06 1.13 2.21
C SER A 55 20.81 2.35 1.65
N VAL A 56 20.17 3.51 1.54
CA VAL A 56 20.74 4.75 0.99
C VAL A 56 21.26 5.63 2.14
N ARG A 57 22.13 6.62 1.84
CA ARG A 57 22.62 7.59 2.83
C ARG A 57 21.46 8.22 3.62
N PRO A 58 21.56 8.37 4.96
CA PRO A 58 20.47 8.85 5.82
C PRO A 58 19.78 10.13 5.36
N ARG A 59 20.54 11.09 4.81
CA ARG A 59 20.00 12.36 4.28
C ARG A 59 18.94 12.19 3.18
N PHE A 60 18.92 11.07 2.48
CA PHE A 60 17.97 10.79 1.39
C PHE A 60 16.80 9.89 1.81
N TRP A 61 16.74 9.47 3.08
CA TRP A 61 15.68 8.58 3.55
C TRP A 61 14.30 9.18 3.36
N VAL A 62 14.12 10.46 3.69
CA VAL A 62 12.83 11.15 3.52
C VAL A 62 12.37 11.10 2.06
N ALA A 63 13.25 11.44 1.12
CA ALA A 63 12.92 11.38 -0.31
C ALA A 63 12.54 9.97 -0.77
N ASN A 64 13.25 8.95 -0.26
CA ASN A 64 13.02 7.56 -0.63
C ASN A 64 11.76 6.96 0.03
N ILE A 65 11.42 7.38 1.25
CA ILE A 65 10.14 7.04 1.89
C ILE A 65 9.00 7.66 1.07
N LEU A 66 9.10 8.96 0.79
CA LEU A 66 8.08 9.71 0.04
C LEU A 66 7.81 9.12 -1.34
N SER A 67 8.84 8.65 -2.05
CA SER A 67 8.68 8.01 -3.37
C SER A 67 8.07 6.61 -3.31
N ASN A 68 8.10 5.95 -2.15
CA ASN A 68 7.58 4.60 -1.95
C ASN A 68 6.30 4.58 -1.10
N LEU A 69 5.78 5.73 -0.65
CA LEU A 69 4.62 5.82 0.24
C LEU A 69 3.39 5.12 -0.33
N VAL A 70 3.07 5.32 -1.61
CA VAL A 70 1.95 4.65 -2.30
C VAL A 70 2.06 3.13 -2.18
N ASP A 71 3.24 2.58 -2.45
CA ASP A 71 3.48 1.16 -2.34
C ASP A 71 3.49 0.68 -0.88
N ILE A 72 3.83 1.54 0.10
CA ILE A 72 3.78 1.19 1.53
C ILE A 72 2.31 1.08 1.96
N ILE A 73 1.50 2.09 1.60
CA ILE A 73 0.07 2.14 1.90
C ILE A 73 -0.62 0.89 1.35
N VAL A 74 -0.38 0.52 0.08
CA VAL A 74 -1.01 -0.67 -0.50
C VAL A 74 -0.56 -1.97 0.17
N GLY A 75 0.74 -2.13 0.45
CA GLY A 75 1.25 -3.32 1.13
C GLY A 75 0.71 -3.48 2.56
N VAL A 76 0.65 -2.39 3.32
CA VAL A 76 0.04 -2.34 4.66
C VAL A 76 -1.45 -2.62 4.59
N SER A 77 -2.15 -2.04 3.61
CA SER A 77 -3.59 -2.25 3.40
C SER A 77 -3.89 -3.73 3.16
N PHE A 78 -3.18 -4.41 2.25
CA PHE A 78 -3.39 -5.84 2.02
C PHE A 78 -3.09 -6.68 3.27
N ALA A 79 -2.01 -6.41 3.99
CA ALA A 79 -1.68 -7.14 5.21
C ALA A 79 -2.80 -7.01 6.26
N LEU A 80 -3.32 -5.81 6.45
CA LEU A 80 -4.40 -5.55 7.40
C LEU A 80 -5.74 -6.12 6.94
N LEU A 81 -6.09 -6.02 5.66
CA LEU A 81 -7.33 -6.59 5.13
C LEU A 81 -7.35 -8.13 5.22
N ILE A 82 -6.20 -8.80 4.99
CA ILE A 82 -6.07 -10.26 5.17
C ILE A 82 -6.28 -10.65 6.64
N TRP A 83 -5.84 -9.81 7.58
CA TRP A 83 -6.07 -10.03 9.00
C TRP A 83 -7.54 -9.74 9.39
N LEU A 84 -8.12 -8.63 8.92
CA LEU A 84 -9.50 -8.24 9.18
C LEU A 84 -10.53 -9.22 8.63
N SER A 85 -10.17 -10.00 7.60
CA SER A 85 -11.05 -11.05 7.10
C SER A 85 -11.17 -12.25 8.04
N GLY A 86 -10.71 -12.16 9.30
CA GLY A 86 -11.17 -13.01 10.40
C GLY A 86 -11.04 -14.53 10.21
N GLY A 87 -10.06 -14.99 9.42
CA GLY A 87 -9.86 -16.41 9.13
C GLY A 87 -10.74 -16.98 7.99
N TYR A 88 -11.55 -16.16 7.32
CA TYR A 88 -12.30 -16.59 6.14
C TYR A 88 -11.35 -16.86 4.97
N MET A 89 -11.00 -18.13 4.80
CA MET A 89 -9.96 -18.60 3.87
C MET A 89 -10.12 -18.08 2.45
N ILE A 90 -11.34 -18.09 1.90
CA ILE A 90 -11.60 -17.64 0.52
C ILE A 90 -11.26 -16.15 0.36
N LEU A 91 -11.63 -15.31 1.33
CA LEU A 91 -11.33 -13.87 1.32
C LEU A 91 -9.83 -13.63 1.50
N GLN A 92 -9.18 -14.34 2.42
CA GLN A 92 -7.73 -14.22 2.65
C GLN A 92 -6.92 -14.60 1.41
N LEU A 93 -7.27 -15.72 0.77
CA LEU A 93 -6.62 -16.17 -0.47
C LEU A 93 -6.89 -15.18 -1.61
N GLY A 94 -8.12 -14.70 -1.76
CA GLY A 94 -8.46 -13.67 -2.76
C GLY A 94 -7.64 -12.39 -2.59
N LEU A 95 -7.54 -11.86 -1.37
CA LEU A 95 -6.72 -10.69 -1.05
C LEU A 95 -5.23 -10.95 -1.28
N THR A 96 -4.75 -12.16 -0.99
CA THR A 96 -3.35 -12.54 -1.25
C THR A 96 -3.05 -12.57 -2.75
N VAL A 97 -3.97 -13.10 -3.57
CA VAL A 97 -3.85 -13.07 -5.04
C VAL A 97 -3.82 -11.62 -5.55
N LEU A 98 -4.70 -10.76 -5.05
CA LEU A 98 -4.69 -9.33 -5.40
C LEU A 98 -3.39 -8.65 -4.99
N HIS A 99 -2.82 -9.00 -3.83
CA HIS A 99 -1.52 -8.49 -3.39
C HIS A 99 -0.38 -8.95 -4.31
N ILE A 100 -0.39 -10.21 -4.77
CA ILE A 100 0.56 -10.71 -5.77
C ILE A 100 0.42 -9.93 -7.09
N VAL A 101 -0.81 -9.70 -7.55
CA VAL A 101 -1.09 -8.93 -8.77
C VAL A 101 -0.53 -7.51 -8.65
N TRP A 102 -0.69 -6.87 -7.50
CA TRP A 102 -0.08 -5.57 -7.20
C TRP A 102 1.46 -5.60 -7.37
N LEU A 103 2.13 -6.53 -6.70
CA LEU A 103 3.60 -6.62 -6.66
C LEU A 103 4.23 -6.95 -8.03
N LEU A 104 3.55 -7.76 -8.84
CA LEU A 104 4.08 -8.22 -10.12
C LEU A 104 3.69 -7.30 -11.29
N PHE A 105 2.45 -6.83 -11.35
CA PHE A 105 1.93 -6.19 -12.56
C PHE A 105 1.70 -4.69 -12.43
N ILE A 106 1.08 -4.23 -11.35
CA ILE A 106 0.67 -2.82 -11.23
C ILE A 106 1.86 -1.96 -10.81
N LYS A 107 2.59 -2.39 -9.77
CA LYS A 107 3.74 -1.66 -9.21
C LYS A 107 4.85 -1.39 -10.23
N GLN A 108 5.15 -2.35 -11.10
CA GLN A 108 6.29 -2.25 -12.03
C GLN A 108 6.08 -1.26 -13.18
N ARG A 109 4.85 -0.79 -13.39
CA ARG A 109 4.52 0.03 -14.56
C ARG A 109 4.82 1.50 -14.26
N SER A 110 5.48 2.16 -15.21
CA SER A 110 5.94 3.54 -15.06
C SER A 110 5.18 4.56 -15.90
N LYS A 111 4.30 4.13 -16.83
CA LYS A 111 3.51 5.05 -17.66
C LYS A 111 2.56 5.88 -16.79
N TYR A 112 2.23 7.09 -17.26
CA TYR A 112 1.36 8.03 -16.55
C TYR A 112 0.05 7.39 -16.05
N THR A 113 -0.69 6.68 -16.92
CA THR A 113 -1.95 6.00 -16.55
C THR A 113 -1.76 5.04 -15.37
N TYR A 114 -0.65 4.30 -15.33
CA TYR A 114 -0.37 3.39 -14.21
C TYR A 114 0.02 4.14 -12.94
N ALA A 115 0.65 5.31 -13.04
CA ALA A 115 0.90 6.16 -11.86
C ALA A 115 -0.42 6.64 -11.23
N VAL A 116 -1.40 7.03 -12.05
CA VAL A 116 -2.74 7.40 -11.58
C VAL A 116 -3.45 6.19 -10.96
N ILE A 117 -3.40 5.02 -11.61
CA ILE A 117 -3.97 3.78 -11.05
C ILE A 117 -3.31 3.43 -9.71
N GLN A 118 -1.98 3.49 -9.62
CA GLN A 118 -1.26 3.23 -8.36
C GLN A 118 -1.70 4.17 -7.24
N ALA A 119 -1.79 5.47 -7.52
CA ALA A 119 -2.24 6.47 -6.55
C ALA A 119 -3.71 6.26 -6.15
N GLY A 120 -4.58 5.96 -7.11
CA GLY A 120 -5.99 5.65 -6.87
C GLY A 120 -6.17 4.38 -6.04
N THR A 121 -5.41 3.32 -6.34
CA THR A 121 -5.42 2.07 -5.55
C THR A 121 -4.93 2.31 -4.12
N ALA A 122 -3.87 3.09 -3.92
CA ALA A 122 -3.41 3.44 -2.57
C ALA A 122 -4.43 4.28 -1.81
N LEU A 123 -5.08 5.23 -2.47
CA LEU A 123 -6.12 6.05 -1.85
C LEU A 123 -7.33 5.18 -1.46
N PHE A 124 -7.83 4.36 -2.38
CA PHE A 124 -8.97 3.49 -2.15
C PHE A 124 -8.68 2.45 -1.06
N LEU A 125 -7.63 1.63 -1.22
CA LEU A 125 -7.31 0.59 -0.25
C LEU A 125 -6.92 1.17 1.11
N GLY A 126 -6.18 2.29 1.12
CA GLY A 126 -5.78 2.97 2.34
C GLY A 126 -6.98 3.47 3.14
N LEU A 127 -7.92 4.17 2.48
CA LEU A 127 -9.13 4.67 3.15
C LEU A 127 -10.05 3.54 3.59
N VAL A 128 -10.29 2.51 2.76
CA VAL A 128 -11.11 1.35 3.14
C VAL A 128 -10.53 0.65 4.37
N THR A 129 -9.23 0.34 4.34
CA THR A 129 -8.57 -0.34 5.45
C THR A 129 -8.58 0.51 6.71
N LEU A 130 -8.32 1.81 6.58
CA LEU A 130 -8.35 2.73 7.72
C LEU A 130 -9.75 2.77 8.35
N SER A 131 -10.80 2.94 7.55
CA SER A 131 -12.17 3.00 8.06
C SER A 131 -12.59 1.73 8.81
N LEU A 132 -12.19 0.55 8.30
CA LEU A 132 -12.51 -0.72 8.96
C LEU A 132 -11.81 -0.90 10.33
N ILE A 133 -10.67 -0.25 10.55
CA ILE A 133 -9.90 -0.38 11.80
C ILE A 133 -10.20 0.76 12.77
N ALA A 134 -10.33 1.98 12.24
CA ALA A 134 -10.32 3.20 13.02
C ALA A 134 -11.71 3.65 13.49
N TYR A 135 -12.76 2.84 13.32
CA TYR A 135 -14.11 3.12 13.83
C TYR A 135 -14.17 3.38 15.35
N SER A 136 -13.15 2.92 16.08
CA SER A 136 -13.02 3.08 17.53
C SER A 136 -11.86 3.99 17.94
N TRP A 137 -11.10 4.52 16.99
CA TRP A 137 -9.96 5.40 17.27
C TRP A 137 -10.43 6.83 17.54
N ASP A 138 -9.59 7.66 18.16
CA ASP A 138 -9.87 9.10 18.21
C ASP A 138 -9.87 9.72 16.81
N SER A 139 -10.79 10.67 16.59
CA SER A 139 -10.96 11.37 15.31
C SER A 139 -9.66 12.03 14.82
N PHE A 140 -8.82 12.52 15.74
CA PHE A 140 -7.53 13.10 15.40
C PHE A 140 -6.63 12.12 14.64
N TYR A 141 -6.50 10.89 15.14
CA TYR A 141 -5.66 9.87 14.49
C TYR A 141 -6.22 9.44 13.14
N PHE A 142 -7.54 9.30 13.04
CA PHE A 142 -8.19 8.99 11.76
C PHE A 142 -7.87 10.06 10.72
N VAL A 143 -8.10 11.33 11.04
CA VAL A 143 -7.88 12.46 10.12
C VAL A 143 -6.40 12.60 9.76
N ALA A 144 -5.49 12.42 10.72
CA ALA A 144 -4.05 12.45 10.46
C ALA A 144 -3.62 11.39 9.45
N VAL A 145 -4.16 10.16 9.54
CA VAL A 145 -3.84 9.09 8.59
C VAL A 145 -4.50 9.34 7.23
N VAL A 146 -5.75 9.83 7.18
CA VAL A 146 -6.41 10.26 5.93
C VAL A 146 -5.56 11.30 5.20
N TRP A 147 -5.03 12.28 5.94
CA TRP A 147 -4.12 13.30 5.41
C TRP A 147 -2.88 12.67 4.78
N VAL A 148 -2.21 11.74 5.46
CA VAL A 148 -1.00 11.05 4.94
C VAL A 148 -1.31 10.23 3.69
N ILE A 149 -2.41 9.46 3.69
CA ILE A 149 -2.82 8.65 2.53
C ILE A 149 -3.06 9.54 1.32
N THR A 150 -3.82 10.61 1.50
CA THR A 150 -4.16 11.53 0.40
C THR A 150 -2.93 12.29 -0.08
N TYR A 151 -2.09 12.77 0.85
CA TYR A 151 -0.82 13.42 0.52
C TYR A 151 0.06 12.53 -0.35
N ALA A 152 0.21 11.26 0.02
CA ALA A 152 1.00 10.29 -0.74
C ALA A 152 0.45 10.09 -2.15
N SER A 153 -0.86 9.88 -2.28
CA SER A 153 -1.52 9.67 -3.57
C SER A 153 -1.45 10.91 -4.47
N ALA A 154 -1.75 12.09 -3.94
CA ALA A 154 -1.68 13.36 -4.67
C ALA A 154 -0.24 13.67 -5.11
N ARG A 155 0.75 13.49 -4.21
CA ARG A 155 2.17 13.66 -4.53
C ARG A 155 2.61 12.74 -5.66
N HIS A 156 2.18 11.47 -5.63
CA HIS A 156 2.58 10.47 -6.64
C HIS A 156 2.14 10.87 -8.05
N VAL A 157 0.92 11.41 -8.19
CA VAL A 157 0.41 11.93 -9.46
C VAL A 157 1.07 13.25 -9.83
N ALA A 158 1.12 14.21 -8.90
CA ALA A 158 1.66 15.55 -9.15
C ALA A 158 3.15 15.54 -9.51
N SER A 159 3.92 14.56 -9.02
CA SER A 159 5.34 14.38 -9.37
C SER A 159 5.60 14.05 -10.84
N ARG A 160 4.54 13.76 -11.62
CA ARG A 160 4.63 13.47 -13.06
C ARG A 160 4.46 14.72 -13.94
N TYR A 161 4.05 15.84 -13.37
CA TYR A 161 3.85 17.09 -14.09
C TYR A 161 5.02 18.03 -13.88
N GLU A 162 5.59 18.52 -14.98
CA GLU A 162 6.58 19.58 -14.96
C GLU A 162 5.90 20.94 -14.75
N GLY A 163 6.56 21.85 -14.03
CA GLY A 163 6.04 23.22 -13.79
C GLY A 163 5.04 23.36 -12.64
N ILE A 164 4.67 22.26 -11.97
CA ILE A 164 3.80 22.26 -10.80
C ILE A 164 4.62 22.05 -9.51
N SER A 165 4.32 22.83 -8.48
CA SER A 165 4.84 22.63 -7.12
C SER A 165 4.20 21.39 -6.48
N THR A 166 4.80 20.21 -6.69
CA THR A 166 4.30 18.91 -6.22
C THR A 166 3.89 18.93 -4.74
N ASN A 167 4.66 19.60 -3.87
CA ASN A 167 4.37 19.68 -2.45
C ASN A 167 3.10 20.49 -2.15
N LEU A 168 2.92 21.66 -2.79
CA LEU A 168 1.77 22.52 -2.51
C LEU A 168 0.47 21.84 -2.96
N TYR A 169 0.47 21.23 -4.14
CA TYR A 169 -0.68 20.45 -4.62
C TYR A 169 -1.00 19.27 -3.69
N ALA A 170 0.02 18.51 -3.26
CA ALA A 170 -0.20 17.37 -2.38
C ALA A 170 -0.73 17.77 -1.00
N ILE A 171 -0.22 18.86 -0.42
CA ILE A 171 -0.69 19.38 0.87
C ILE A 171 -2.12 19.89 0.74
N ALA A 172 -2.44 20.69 -0.28
CA ALA A 172 -3.78 21.22 -0.50
C ALA A 172 -4.82 20.10 -0.71
N ALA A 173 -4.48 19.07 -1.52
CA ALA A 173 -5.35 17.91 -1.69
C ALA A 173 -5.54 17.14 -0.36
N ALA A 174 -4.47 16.96 0.40
CA ALA A 174 -4.51 16.26 1.68
C ALA A 174 -5.33 17.00 2.74
N THR A 175 -5.26 18.33 2.81
CA THR A 175 -6.06 19.12 3.75
C THR A 175 -7.55 19.04 3.42
N VAL A 176 -7.92 19.19 2.14
CA VAL A 176 -9.33 19.07 1.71
C VAL A 176 -9.87 17.68 2.03
N CYS A 177 -9.14 16.61 1.70
CA CYS A 177 -9.59 15.26 2.02
C CYS A 177 -9.58 14.95 3.52
N ALA A 178 -8.71 15.58 4.31
CA ALA A 178 -8.71 15.44 5.76
C ALA A 178 -9.97 16.05 6.38
N GLU A 179 -10.43 17.20 5.89
CA GLU A 179 -11.71 17.82 6.29
C GLU A 179 -12.89 16.91 5.92
N LEU A 180 -12.93 16.39 4.69
CA LEU A 180 -13.96 15.43 4.26
C LEU A 180 -13.92 14.13 5.08
N GLY A 181 -12.72 13.66 5.42
CA GLY A 181 -12.51 12.50 6.29
C GLY A 181 -13.04 12.75 7.70
N TRP A 182 -12.79 13.92 8.27
CA TRP A 182 -13.32 14.30 9.58
C TRP A 182 -14.85 14.28 9.62
N ILE A 183 -15.51 14.82 8.59
CA ILE A 183 -16.98 14.77 8.48
C ILE A 183 -17.44 13.31 8.37
N SER A 184 -16.78 12.53 7.51
CA SER A 184 -17.12 11.13 7.25
C SER A 184 -16.91 10.23 8.47
N TYR A 185 -15.98 10.57 9.36
CA TYR A 185 -15.69 9.83 10.59
C TYR A 185 -16.91 9.76 11.52
N TYR A 186 -17.71 10.83 11.63
CA TYR A 186 -18.92 10.82 12.47
C TYR A 186 -20.06 9.96 11.90
N TRP A 187 -19.98 9.59 10.63
CA TRP A 187 -20.91 8.65 9.99
C TRP A 187 -20.34 7.24 9.85
N MET A 188 -19.12 7.00 10.36
CA MET A 188 -18.50 5.70 10.34
C MET A 188 -19.04 4.84 11.48
N ILE A 189 -19.85 3.84 11.13
CA ILE A 189 -20.45 2.89 12.06
C ILE A 189 -20.08 1.49 11.60
N ALA A 190 -19.51 0.69 12.49
CA ALA A 190 -19.16 -0.70 12.21
C ALA A 190 -20.32 -1.64 12.52
N TYR A 191 -20.74 -2.42 11.53
CA TYR A 191 -21.78 -3.43 11.65
C TYR A 191 -21.18 -4.83 11.64
N THR A 192 -21.75 -5.72 12.45
CA THR A 192 -21.44 -7.16 12.36
C THR A 192 -22.30 -7.79 11.28
N VAL A 193 -21.67 -8.48 10.33
CA VAL A 193 -22.42 -9.17 9.28
C VAL A 193 -23.06 -10.45 9.86
N PRO A 194 -24.39 -10.63 9.75
CA PRO A 194 -25.05 -11.85 10.21
C PRO A 194 -24.45 -13.09 9.54
N GLY A 195 -24.06 -14.09 10.32
CA GLY A 195 -23.37 -15.31 9.83
C GLY A 195 -21.86 -15.15 9.60
N LEU A 196 -21.32 -13.93 9.68
CA LEU A 196 -19.88 -13.63 9.59
C LEU A 196 -19.43 -12.76 10.77
N ALA A 197 -19.76 -13.17 12.01
CA ALA A 197 -19.59 -12.34 13.21
C ALA A 197 -18.15 -11.88 13.48
N ALA A 198 -17.15 -12.54 12.90
CA ALA A 198 -15.74 -12.14 12.99
C ALA A 198 -15.38 -10.97 12.05
N ILE A 199 -16.19 -10.67 11.03
CA ILE A 199 -15.99 -9.54 10.12
C ILE A 199 -16.89 -8.38 10.58
N LYS A 200 -16.25 -7.23 10.82
CA LYS A 200 -16.93 -5.95 10.96
C LYS A 200 -16.82 -5.17 9.64
N VAL A 201 -17.93 -4.62 9.16
CA VAL A 201 -18.03 -3.82 7.92
C VAL A 201 -18.51 -2.43 8.25
#